data_AF-A0A348Y8L1-F1
#
_entry.id   AF-A0A348Y8L1-F1
#
_cell.length_a   1.000
_cell.length_b   1.000
_cell.length_c   1.000
_cell.angle_alpha   90.00
_cell.angle_beta   90.00
_cell.angle_gamma   90.00
#
_symmetry.space_group_name_H-M   'P 1'
#
loop_
_entity.id
_entity.type
_entity.pdbx_description
1 polymer ?
#
loop_
_entity_poly.entity_id
_entity_poly.type
_entity_poly.pdbx_seq_one_letter_code
_entity_poly.pdbx_strand_id
1 'polypeptide(L)'
;MKNTHNILIVGQGDIGLPVTNKLAQDGLNVTGLARRERQNYALIDKARFMQADALTLSAEQLQDFTHIAIIVTPDEYSTSGYHS
;
A
#
# COMPACT_ATOMS: atom_id res chain seq x y z
N MET A 1 -13.17 -11.31 18.72
CA MET A 1 -13.25 -11.41 17.24
C MET A 1 -11.89 -11.05 16.67
N LYS A 2 -11.23 -11.95 15.93
CA LYS A 2 -10.05 -11.56 15.13
C LYS A 2 -10.56 -10.59 14.05
N ASN A 3 -9.93 -9.42 13.92
CA ASN A 3 -10.21 -8.52 12.81
C ASN A 3 -9.91 -9.30 11.52
N THR A 4 -10.94 -9.68 10.76
CA THR A 4 -10.82 -10.62 9.63
C THR A 4 -10.20 -9.99 8.39
N HIS A 5 -9.96 -8.68 8.42
CA HIS A 5 -9.42 -7.90 7.32
C HIS A 5 -7.95 -7.60 7.60
N ASN A 6 -7.06 -8.29 6.89
CA ASN A 6 -5.65 -7.93 6.74
C ASN A 6 -5.47 -7.42 5.31
N ILE A 7 -5.24 -6.12 5.16
CA ILE A 7 -5.33 -5.39 3.89
C ILE A 7 -3.93 -4.99 3.43
N LEU A 8 -3.61 -5.23 2.17
CA LEU A 8 -2.42 -4.73 1.50
C LEU A 8 -2.81 -3.65 0.49
N ILE A 9 -2.18 -2.47 0.57
CA ILE A 9 -2.31 -1.40 -0.42
C ILE A 9 -0.98 -1.26 -1.15
N VAL A 10 -0.91 -1.73 -2.39
CA VAL A 10 0.26 -1.62 -3.27
C VAL A 10 0.24 -0.26 -3.96
N GLY A 11 1.33 0.51 -3.77
CA GLY A 11 1.43 1.89 -4.23
C GLY A 11 1.08 2.86 -3.11
N GLN A 12 1.98 3.81 -2.83
CA GLN A 12 1.85 4.82 -1.76
C GLN A 12 2.06 6.23 -2.31
N GLY A 13 1.57 6.47 -3.53
CA GLY A 13 1.46 7.80 -4.13
C GLY A 13 0.20 8.54 -3.66
N ASP A 14 -0.26 9.50 -4.47
CA ASP A 14 -1.33 10.45 -4.11
C ASP A 14 -2.64 9.80 -3.66
N ILE A 15 -2.96 8.61 -4.16
CA ILE A 15 -4.20 7.89 -3.81
C ILE A 15 -3.92 6.82 -2.75
N GLY A 16 -2.86 6.03 -2.93
CA GLY A 16 -2.58 4.88 -2.07
C GLY A 16 -2.28 5.29 -0.62
N LEU A 17 -1.50 6.35 -0.43
CA LEU A 17 -1.14 6.86 0.89
C LEU A 17 -2.36 7.31 1.73
N PRO A 18 -3.24 8.22 1.25
CA PRO A 18 -4.41 8.62 2.03
C PRO A 18 -5.39 7.47 2.27
N VAL A 19 -5.52 6.52 1.34
CA VAL A 19 -6.34 5.30 1.56
C VAL A 19 -5.77 4.46 2.70
N THR A 20 -4.46 4.16 2.69
CA THR A 20 -3.80 3.42 3.77
C THR A 20 -3.97 4.12 5.11
N ASN A 21 -3.76 5.43 5.17
CA ASN A 21 -3.92 6.21 6.40
C ASN A 21 -5.35 6.18 6.91
N LYS A 22 -6.35 6.36 6.04
CA LYS A 22 -7.76 6.35 6.44
C LYS A 22 -8.16 4.99 7.02
N LEU A 23 -7.81 3.89 6.36
CA LEU A 23 -8.11 2.54 6.85
C LEU A 23 -7.44 2.26 8.20
N ALA A 24 -6.20 2.70 8.38
CA ALA A 24 -5.50 2.58 9.66
C ALA A 24 -6.12 3.46 10.77
N GLN A 25 -6.59 4.67 10.44
CA GLN A 25 -7.33 5.54 11.38
C GLN A 25 -8.61 4.89 11.86
N ASP A 26 -9.31 4.19 10.96
CA ASP A 26 -10.56 3.47 11.24
C ASP A 26 -10.33 2.14 11.99
N GLY A 27 -9.08 1.83 12.36
CA GLY A 27 -8.72 0.68 13.18
C GLY A 27 -8.60 -0.64 12.41
N LEU A 28 -8.53 -0.59 11.08
CA LEU A 28 -8.30 -1.76 10.24
C LEU A 28 -6.81 -2.12 10.21
N ASN A 29 -6.51 -3.41 10.10
CA ASN A 29 -5.15 -3.89 9.93
C ASN A 29 -4.75 -3.74 8.45
N VAL A 30 -4.02 -2.66 8.15
CA VAL A 30 -3.60 -2.31 6.79
C VAL A 30 -2.09 -2.14 6.72
N THR A 31 -1.51 -2.67 5.66
CA THR A 31 -0.11 -2.52 5.29
C THR A 31 -0.02 -1.75 3.99
N GLY A 32 0.68 -0.61 3.99
CA GLY A 32 1.09 0.07 2.77
C GLY A 32 2.35 -0.56 2.20
N LEU A 33 2.40 -0.77 0.88
CA LEU A 33 3.57 -1.29 0.18
C LEU A 33 4.09 -0.30 -0.83
N ALA A 34 5.38 0.00 -0.75
CA ALA A 34 6.07 0.80 -1.75
C ALA A 34 7.56 0.46 -1.87
N ARG A 35 8.19 0.97 -2.94
CA ARG A 35 9.60 0.71 -3.25
C ARG A 35 10.56 1.52 -2.38
N ARG A 36 10.22 2.77 -2.05
CA ARG A 36 11.07 3.66 -1.25
C ARG A 36 10.92 3.36 0.23
N GLU A 37 11.87 3.83 1.03
CA GLU A 37 11.85 3.62 2.48
C GLU A 37 10.66 4.32 3.15
N ARG A 38 10.23 3.79 4.29
CA ARG A 38 9.07 4.27 5.07
C ARG A 38 9.10 5.77 5.36
N GLN A 39 10.27 6.36 5.60
CA GLN A 39 10.35 7.80 5.89
C GLN A 39 10.00 8.70 4.70
N ASN A 40 9.90 8.15 3.48
CA ASN A 40 9.45 8.89 2.30
C ASN A 40 7.92 9.09 2.27
N TYR A 41 7.20 8.49 3.22
CA TYR A 41 5.73 8.50 3.26
C TYR A 41 5.24 9.07 4.58
N ALA A 42 4.26 9.97 4.52
CA ALA A 42 3.53 10.48 5.69
C ALA A 42 2.48 9.47 6.18
N LEU A 43 2.89 8.21 6.35
CA LEU A 43 2.06 7.17 6.94
C LEU A 43 1.89 7.45 8.44
N ILE A 44 0.70 7.17 8.97
CA ILE A 44 0.45 7.26 10.41
C ILE A 44 1.03 6.03 11.13
N ASP A 45 1.31 6.16 12.42
CA ASP A 45 1.94 5.09 13.23
C ASP A 45 1.09 3.82 13.34
N LYS A 46 -0.22 3.93 13.14
CA LYS A 46 -1.15 2.79 13.13
C LYS A 46 -1.07 1.94 11.86
N ALA A 47 -0.53 2.50 10.77
CA ALA A 47 -0.39 1.77 9.51
C ALA A 47 0.92 0.97 9.50
N ARG A 48 0.84 -0.27 9.02
CA ARG A 48 2.03 -1.10 8.79
C ARG A 48 2.65 -0.74 7.44
N PHE A 49 3.92 -1.06 7.25
CA PHE A 49 4.63 -0.78 6.01
C PHE A 49 5.46 -1.98 5.55
N MET A 50 5.42 -2.24 4.25
CA MET A 50 6.26 -3.22 3.58
C MET A 50 7.05 -2.52 2.48
N GLN A 51 8.38 -2.51 2.61
CA GLN A 51 9.24 -2.03 1.54
C GLN A 51 9.56 -3.19 0.60
N ALA A 52 9.03 -3.14 -0.63
CA ALA A 52 9.27 -4.19 -1.62
C ALA A 52 9.02 -3.66 -3.04
N ASP A 53 9.67 -4.29 -4.02
CA ASP A 53 9.24 -4.22 -5.41
C ASP A 53 8.17 -5.29 -5.66
N ALA A 54 7.05 -4.92 -6.28
CA ALA A 54 5.95 -5.82 -6.57
C ALA A 54 6.38 -7.00 -7.47
N LEU A 55 7.41 -6.81 -8.32
CA LEU A 55 7.97 -7.86 -9.18
C LEU A 55 8.71 -8.95 -8.39
N THR A 56 9.07 -8.68 -7.13
CA THR A 56 9.85 -9.58 -6.27
C THR A 56 9.04 -10.19 -5.13
N LEU A 57 7.73 -9.94 -5.08
CA LEU A 57 6.87 -10.47 -4.03
C LEU A 57 6.73 -11.99 -4.14
N SER A 58 6.94 -12.67 -3.02
CA SER A 58 6.69 -14.11 -2.90
C SER A 58 5.26 -14.39 -2.41
N ALA A 59 4.76 -15.60 -2.69
CA ALA A 59 3.45 -16.03 -2.20
C ALA A 59 3.39 -16.04 -0.66
N GLU A 60 4.49 -16.42 -0.01
CA GLU A 60 4.61 -16.46 1.45
C GLU A 60 4.49 -15.07 2.07
N GLN A 61 5.03 -14.03 1.41
CA GLN A 61 4.86 -12.64 1.88
C GLN A 61 3.42 -12.14 1.76
N LEU A 62 2.63 -12.76 0.87
CA LEU A 62 1.26 -12.36 0.57
C LEU A 62 0.20 -13.19 1.30
N GLN A 63 0.55 -14.39 1.78
CA GLN A 63 -0.40 -15.42 2.24
C GLN A 63 -1.37 -14.96 3.35
N ASP A 64 -0.95 -14.04 4.21
CA ASP A 64 -1.75 -13.58 5.36
C ASP A 64 -2.68 -12.42 5.00
N PHE A 65 -2.53 -11.82 3.80
CA PHE A 65 -3.40 -10.76 3.35
C PHE A 65 -4.70 -11.34 2.78
N THR A 66 -5.80 -10.78 3.24
CA THR A 66 -7.16 -11.18 2.83
C THR A 66 -7.70 -10.30 1.69
N HIS A 67 -7.15 -9.09 1.56
CA HIS A 67 -7.55 -8.09 0.58
C HIS A 67 -6.29 -7.41 0.05
N ILE A 68 -6.18 -7.28 -1.26
CA ILE A 68 -5.08 -6.57 -1.92
C ILE A 68 -5.71 -5.53 -2.86
N ALA A 69 -5.37 -4.26 -2.65
CA ALA A 69 -5.68 -3.20 -3.60
C ALA A 69 -4.38 -2.75 -4.27
N ILE A 70 -4.38 -2.70 -5.61
CA ILE A 70 -3.23 -2.25 -6.39
C ILE A 70 -3.58 -0.88 -6.98
N ILE A 71 -2.86 0.15 -6.53
CA ILE A 71 -3.09 1.53 -6.90
C ILE A 71 -1.83 2.04 -7.60
N VAL A 72 -1.86 1.97 -8.93
CA VAL A 72 -0.82 2.53 -9.78
C VAL A 72 -1.27 3.91 -10.22
N THR A 73 -0.67 4.94 -9.63
CA THR A 73 -0.78 6.32 -10.12
C THR A 73 0.38 6.60 -11.07
N PRO A 74 0.14 7.23 -12.22
CA PRO A 74 1.22 7.59 -13.14
C PRO A 74 2.18 8.57 -12.46
N ASP A 75 3.46 8.54 -12.87
CA ASP A 75 4.48 9.46 -12.35
C ASP A 75 4.14 10.93 -12.66
N GLU A 76 3.30 11.16 -13.69
CA GLU A 76 2.72 12.45 -14.03
C GLU A 76 1.25 12.29 -14.46
N TYR A 77 0.39 13.24 -14.09
CA TYR A 77 -0.98 13.35 -14.62
C TYR A 77 -0.99 13.94 -16.04
N SER A 78 -0.12 13.44 -16.91
CA SER A 78 -0.13 13.68 -18.35
C SER A 78 -0.51 12.36 -19.04
N THR A 79 -1.15 12.42 -20.21
CA THR A 79 -1.49 11.21 -20.98
C THR A 79 -0.28 10.33 -21.29
N SER A 80 0.91 10.92 -21.37
CA SER A 80 2.20 10.22 -21.51
C SER A 80 2.64 9.43 -20.27
N GLY A 81 2.21 9.84 -19.06
CA GLY A 81 2.56 9.16 -17.81
C GLY A 81 1.96 7.76 -17.65
N TYR A 82 0.99 7.38 -18.50
CA TYR A 82 0.39 6.04 -18.54
C TYR A 82 1.07 5.08 -19.52
N HIS A 83 2.09 5.52 -20.26
CA HIS A 83 2.75 4.72 -21.32
C HIS A 83 4.22 4.37 -21.00
N SER A 84 4.66 4.59 -19.76
CA SER A 84 6.04 4.34 -19.30
C SER A 84 6.22 2.93 -18.76
#